data_AF-A0A4P1RS95-F1
#
_entry.id   AF-A0A4P1RS95-F1
#
_cell.length_a   1.000
_cell.length_b   1.000
_cell.length_c   1.000
_cell.angle_alpha   90.00
_cell.angle_beta   90.00
_cell.angle_gamma   90.00
#
_symmetry.space_group_name_H-M   'P 1'
#
loop_
_entity.id
_entity.type
_entity.pdbx_description
1 polymer ?
#
loop_
_entity_poly.entity_id
_entity_poly.type
_entity_poly.pdbx_seq_one_letter_code
_entity_poly.pdbx_strand_id
1 'polypeptide(L)'
;MFIGDSVSLNQWQSLVCMLHSDVPQLEIVEHGSDPITNYTFQDYGVSLVVFHSTYLVDIVEEPIGRVLKLDSLENGDMWKNIDILVFNTWLWWYRRGPKQPWDYIQIGANIFKDMDRMEAFQMGLTTWANWIDAEVDTTKTKVLFQGISPQHYNEGSSYEGSTLSLVGRNPVQDTVREMAIVGGTGVFRFAKGYAIAKSLWDISTSQHFVVEYDVTISFP
;
A
#
# COMPACT_ATOMS: atom_id res chain seq x y z
N MET A 1 -11.81 -7.28 2.65
CA MET A 1 -11.02 -6.65 3.73
C MET A 1 -9.79 -6.00 3.13
N PHE A 2 -9.50 -4.76 3.51
CA PHE A 2 -8.24 -4.08 3.20
C PHE A 2 -7.30 -4.23 4.39
N ILE A 3 -6.06 -4.65 4.17
CA ILE A 3 -5.07 -4.91 5.21
C ILE A 3 -3.82 -4.10 4.87
N GLY A 4 -3.36 -3.26 5.78
CA GLY A 4 -2.15 -2.48 5.51
C GLY A 4 -2.00 -1.21 6.32
N ASP A 5 -1.20 -0.30 5.78
CA ASP A 5 -0.99 1.03 6.35
C ASP A 5 -2.12 2.02 6.00
N SER A 6 -1.88 3.32 6.21
CA SER A 6 -2.87 4.38 5.94
C SER A 6 -3.33 4.44 4.47
N VAL A 7 -2.57 3.89 3.52
CA VAL A 7 -3.01 3.81 2.12
C VAL A 7 -4.17 2.82 1.96
N SER A 8 -4.13 1.68 2.66
CA SER A 8 -5.26 0.73 2.71
C SER A 8 -6.52 1.38 3.29
N LEU A 9 -6.36 2.22 4.32
CA LEU A 9 -7.47 3.01 4.88
C LEU A 9 -8.08 3.96 3.83
N ASN A 10 -7.24 4.67 3.07
CA ASN A 10 -7.75 5.57 2.02
C ASN A 10 -8.47 4.82 0.89
N GLN A 11 -7.94 3.67 0.44
CA GLN A 11 -8.59 2.86 -0.58
C GLN A 11 -9.92 2.28 -0.11
N TRP A 12 -9.97 1.80 1.14
CA TRP A 12 -11.20 1.34 1.76
C TRP A 12 -12.25 2.46 1.86
N GLN A 13 -11.88 3.65 2.35
CA GLN A 13 -12.77 4.81 2.41
C GLN A 13 -13.29 5.21 1.02
N SER A 14 -12.41 5.19 0.01
CA SER A 14 -12.80 5.47 -1.38
C SER A 14 -13.87 4.50 -1.88
N LEU A 15 -13.69 3.20 -1.65
CA LEU A 15 -14.66 2.17 -2.04
C LEU A 15 -15.99 2.31 -1.30
N VAL A 16 -15.95 2.62 0.00
CA VAL A 16 -17.16 2.90 0.80
C VAL A 16 -17.95 4.05 0.19
N CYS A 17 -17.29 5.16 -0.15
CA CYS A 17 -17.93 6.33 -0.78
C CYS A 17 -18.50 6.00 -2.17
N MET A 18 -17.77 5.25 -3.01
CA MET A 18 -18.26 4.84 -4.33
C MET A 18 -19.54 4.01 -4.21
N LEU A 19 -19.56 3.03 -3.30
CA LEU A 19 -20.75 2.20 -3.08
C LEU A 19 -21.90 3.01 -2.49
N HIS A 20 -21.63 3.84 -1.47
CA HIS A 20 -22.64 4.71 -0.88
C HIS A 20 -23.25 5.68 -1.89
N SER A 21 -22.49 6.15 -2.90
CA SER A 21 -23.02 7.05 -3.92
C SER A 21 -24.10 6.43 -4.80
N ASP A 22 -24.07 5.10 -4.99
CA ASP A 22 -25.06 4.34 -5.76
C ASP A 22 -26.29 3.97 -4.92
N VAL A 23 -26.08 3.76 -3.61
CA VAL A 23 -27.12 3.39 -2.65
C VAL A 23 -27.15 4.34 -1.42
N PRO A 24 -27.39 5.65 -1.61
CA PRO A 24 -27.20 6.65 -0.54
C PRO A 24 -28.26 6.60 0.56
N GLN A 25 -29.38 5.92 0.31
CA GLN A 25 -30.48 5.76 1.26
C GLN A 25 -30.23 4.64 2.28
N LEU A 26 -29.23 3.78 2.05
CA LEU A 26 -28.96 2.66 2.93
C LEU A 26 -28.31 3.12 4.22
N GLU A 27 -28.80 2.55 5.32
CA GLU A 27 -28.17 2.70 6.62
C GLU A 27 -26.83 1.97 6.62
N ILE A 28 -25.75 2.73 6.80
CA ILE A 28 -24.41 2.19 6.99
C ILE A 28 -24.19 2.04 8.50
N VAL A 29 -23.96 0.82 8.95
CA VAL A 29 -23.61 0.56 10.35
C VAL A 29 -22.10 0.46 10.46
N GLU A 30 -21.51 1.36 11.24
CA GLU A 30 -20.11 1.28 11.64
C GLU A 30 -19.95 0.26 12.77
N HIS A 31 -19.04 -0.69 12.57
CA HIS A 31 -18.65 -1.66 13.58
C HIS A 31 -17.13 -1.66 13.74
N GLY A 32 -16.67 -1.74 14.99
CA GLY A 32 -15.27 -2.00 15.32
C GLY A 32 -14.59 -0.89 16.11
N SER A 33 -13.37 -1.20 16.53
CA SER A 33 -12.39 -0.32 17.15
C SER A 33 -11.02 -0.70 16.61
N ASP A 34 -10.05 0.22 16.63
CA ASP A 34 -8.66 -0.04 16.22
C ASP A 34 -8.17 -1.40 16.76
N PRO A 35 -7.66 -2.33 15.91
CA PRO A 35 -7.22 -2.16 14.53
C PRO A 35 -8.25 -2.43 13.42
N ILE A 36 -9.53 -2.67 13.74
CA ILE A 36 -10.56 -3.08 12.77
C ILE A 36 -11.67 -2.04 12.65
N THR A 37 -11.99 -1.67 11.42
CA THR A 37 -13.21 -0.90 11.12
C THR A 37 -14.00 -1.61 10.02
N ASN A 38 -15.32 -1.72 10.18
CA ASN A 38 -16.22 -2.41 9.27
C ASN A 38 -17.45 -1.53 8.97
N TYR A 39 -17.81 -1.46 7.69
CA TYR A 39 -19.10 -0.96 7.23
C TYR A 39 -19.89 -2.05 6.53
N THR A 40 -21.12 -2.28 6.99
CA THR A 40 -22.00 -3.29 6.39
C THR A 40 -23.17 -2.63 5.66
N PHE A 41 -23.30 -2.96 4.38
CA PHE A 41 -24.45 -2.64 3.52
C PHE A 41 -25.47 -3.77 3.69
N GLN A 42 -26.34 -3.63 4.70
CA GLN A 42 -27.20 -4.71 5.21
C GLN A 42 -28.05 -5.38 4.14
N ASP A 43 -28.71 -4.59 3.28
CA ASP A 43 -29.61 -5.10 2.22
C ASP A 43 -28.90 -5.99 1.19
N TYR A 44 -27.58 -5.86 1.08
CA TYR A 44 -26.75 -6.65 0.16
C TYR A 44 -25.96 -7.75 0.86
N GLY A 45 -25.95 -7.79 2.19
CA GLY A 45 -25.09 -8.68 2.96
C GLY A 45 -23.59 -8.44 2.70
N VAL A 46 -23.20 -7.24 2.27
CA VAL A 46 -21.82 -6.90 1.92
C VAL A 46 -21.16 -6.14 3.06
N SER A 47 -19.99 -6.59 3.49
CA SER A 47 -19.18 -5.91 4.51
C SER A 47 -17.83 -5.46 3.96
N LEU A 48 -17.52 -4.18 4.17
CA LEU A 48 -16.26 -3.56 3.83
C LEU A 48 -15.45 -3.38 5.11
N VAL A 49 -14.42 -4.20 5.26
CA VAL A 49 -13.56 -4.19 6.45
C VAL A 49 -12.19 -3.60 6.11
N VAL A 50 -11.63 -2.80 7.01
CA VAL A 50 -10.21 -2.42 7.02
C VAL A 50 -9.55 -2.93 8.30
N PHE A 51 -8.34 -3.45 8.17
CA PHE A 51 -7.48 -3.93 9.24
C PHE A 51 -6.13 -3.21 9.18
N HIS A 52 -5.77 -2.50 10.24
CA HIS A 52 -4.50 -1.78 10.29
C HIS A 52 -3.34 -2.73 10.60
N SER A 53 -2.46 -2.95 9.62
CA SER A 53 -1.21 -3.70 9.79
C SER A 53 -0.14 -3.11 8.89
N THR A 54 0.64 -2.17 9.42
CA THR A 54 1.59 -1.38 8.63
C THR A 54 2.68 -2.20 7.94
N TYR A 55 3.10 -3.29 8.58
CA TYR A 55 4.20 -4.16 8.13
C TYR A 55 3.74 -5.55 7.70
N LEU A 56 2.43 -5.85 7.82
CA LEU A 56 1.83 -7.19 7.74
C LEU A 56 2.29 -8.14 8.86
N VAL A 57 3.60 -8.26 9.04
CA VAL A 57 4.26 -8.98 10.13
C VAL A 57 4.23 -8.21 11.45
N ASP A 58 4.48 -8.91 12.53
CA ASP A 58 4.17 -8.41 13.87
C ASP A 58 5.28 -7.52 14.46
N ILE A 59 4.85 -6.48 15.19
CA ILE A 59 5.70 -5.76 16.14
C ILE A 59 5.20 -6.10 17.54
N VAL A 60 6.06 -6.74 18.33
CA VAL A 60 5.71 -7.22 19.68
C VAL A 60 6.54 -6.47 20.72
N GLU A 61 5.91 -6.09 21.83
CA GLU A 61 6.62 -5.51 22.96
C GLU A 61 7.25 -6.63 23.81
N GLU A 62 8.57 -6.63 23.89
CA GLU A 62 9.38 -7.60 24.63
C GLU A 62 10.19 -6.87 25.72
N PRO A 63 10.75 -7.57 26.72
CA PRO A 63 11.55 -6.94 27.78
C PRO A 63 12.75 -6.11 27.27
N ILE A 64 13.22 -6.40 26.05
CA ILE A 64 14.31 -5.67 25.39
C ILE A 64 13.85 -4.42 24.67
N GLY A 65 12.54 -4.24 24.44
CA GLY A 65 11.93 -3.17 23.64
C GLY A 65 10.92 -3.71 22.62
N ARG A 66 10.49 -2.86 21.69
CA ARG A 66 9.60 -3.25 20.59
C ARG A 66 10.40 -4.02 19.53
N VAL A 67 9.93 -5.21 19.16
CA VAL A 67 10.63 -6.12 18.25
C VAL A 67 9.79 -6.35 17.01
N LEU A 68 10.31 -5.97 15.84
CA LEU A 68 9.74 -6.36 14.55
C LEU A 68 10.13 -7.83 14.26
N LYS A 69 9.17 -8.74 14.33
CA LYS A 69 9.37 -10.17 14.07
C LYS A 69 9.06 -10.47 12.60
N LEU A 70 10.09 -10.66 11.77
CA LEU A 70 9.91 -10.79 10.32
C LEU A 70 9.34 -12.15 9.88
N ASP A 71 9.36 -13.14 10.76
CA ASP A 71 8.86 -14.50 10.57
C ASP A 71 7.54 -14.79 11.31
N SER A 72 6.85 -13.73 11.77
CA SER A 72 5.60 -13.82 12.52
C SER A 72 4.45 -13.13 11.80
N LEU A 73 3.27 -13.75 11.84
CA LEU A 73 2.03 -13.24 11.24
C LEU A 73 0.81 -13.66 12.08
N GLU A 74 0.81 -13.31 13.37
CA GLU A 74 -0.21 -13.70 14.35
C GLU A 74 -1.62 -13.27 13.92
N ASN A 75 -1.72 -12.10 13.28
CA ASN A 75 -2.98 -11.54 12.79
C ASN A 75 -3.59 -12.33 11.60
N GLY A 76 -2.84 -13.25 10.99
CA GLY A 76 -3.26 -14.01 9.81
C GLY A 76 -4.58 -14.76 10.02
N ASP A 77 -4.80 -15.34 11.19
CA ASP A 77 -6.02 -16.12 11.50
C ASP A 77 -7.31 -15.33 11.27
N MET A 78 -7.27 -14.01 11.45
CA MET A 78 -8.41 -13.12 11.23
C MET A 78 -8.76 -12.93 9.75
N TRP A 79 -7.83 -13.21 8.85
CA TRP A 79 -7.96 -12.93 7.42
C TRP A 79 -8.47 -14.13 6.61
N LYS A 80 -8.37 -15.36 7.16
CA LYS A 80 -8.58 -16.63 6.43
C LYS A 80 -9.97 -16.78 5.79
N ASN A 81 -11.02 -16.22 6.40
CA ASN A 81 -12.41 -16.43 5.99
C ASN A 81 -13.01 -15.23 5.25
N ILE A 82 -12.18 -14.38 4.65
CA ILE A 82 -12.63 -13.22 3.90
C ILE A 82 -12.71 -13.54 2.40
N ASP A 83 -13.78 -13.13 1.72
CA ASP A 83 -13.98 -13.40 0.29
C ASP A 83 -12.98 -12.66 -0.61
N ILE A 84 -12.62 -11.44 -0.26
CA ILE A 84 -11.64 -10.61 -0.99
C ILE A 84 -10.67 -9.96 0.00
N LEU A 85 -9.40 -10.31 -0.09
CA LEU A 85 -8.30 -9.72 0.67
C LEU A 85 -7.52 -8.75 -0.21
N VAL A 86 -7.35 -7.51 0.25
CA VAL A 86 -6.58 -6.47 -0.43
C VAL A 86 -5.46 -6.01 0.50
N PHE A 87 -4.24 -6.47 0.24
CA PHE A 87 -3.06 -6.14 1.05
C PHE A 87 -2.31 -4.94 0.49
N ASN A 88 -1.73 -4.13 1.37
CA ASN A 88 -0.74 -3.11 1.01
C ASN A 88 0.26 -2.95 2.16
N THR A 89 1.53 -2.80 1.81
CA THR A 89 2.54 -2.38 2.78
C THR A 89 3.73 -1.76 2.05
N TRP A 90 4.19 -0.60 2.50
CA TRP A 90 5.48 0.01 2.11
C TRP A 90 5.77 1.30 2.88
N LEU A 91 4.75 2.14 3.07
CA LEU A 91 4.87 3.55 3.50
C LEU A 91 5.63 3.74 4.81
N TRP A 92 5.73 2.69 5.62
CA TRP A 92 6.37 2.73 6.93
C TRP A 92 7.72 2.02 6.99
N TRP A 93 8.11 1.25 5.97
CA TRP A 93 9.34 0.46 5.96
C TRP A 93 10.59 1.34 5.93
N TYR A 94 10.61 2.42 5.16
CA TYR A 94 11.79 3.28 5.03
C TYR A 94 12.12 4.11 6.29
N ARG A 95 11.27 4.11 7.32
CA ARG A 95 11.45 4.95 8.51
C ARG A 95 12.69 4.55 9.31
N ARG A 96 13.42 5.56 9.78
CA ARG A 96 14.62 5.43 10.60
C ARG A 96 14.63 6.46 11.73
N GLY A 97 15.49 6.23 12.72
CA GLY A 97 15.67 7.13 13.86
C GLY A 97 14.39 7.24 14.71
N PRO A 98 14.03 8.43 15.21
CA PRO A 98 12.88 8.60 16.11
C PRO A 98 11.53 8.19 15.51
N LYS A 99 11.41 8.11 14.18
CA LYS A 99 10.18 7.69 13.48
C LYS A 99 10.06 6.17 13.32
N GLN A 100 11.06 5.40 13.72
CA GLN A 100 11.07 3.94 13.63
C GLN A 100 10.18 3.34 14.74
N PRO A 101 9.19 2.49 14.40
CA PRO A 101 8.26 1.96 15.39
C PRO A 101 8.78 0.72 16.13
N TRP A 102 9.96 0.20 15.78
CA TRP A 102 10.61 -0.90 16.48
C TRP A 102 12.00 -0.51 16.98
N ASP A 103 12.48 -1.20 18.01
CA ASP A 103 13.79 -1.00 18.62
C ASP A 103 14.80 -2.09 18.22
N TYR A 104 14.30 -3.27 17.83
CA TYR A 104 15.05 -4.44 17.35
C TYR A 104 14.28 -5.17 16.24
N ILE A 105 14.99 -6.00 15.48
CA ILE A 105 14.42 -6.88 14.45
C ILE A 105 14.80 -8.33 14.79
N GLN A 106 13.83 -9.24 14.70
CA GLN A 106 14.02 -10.66 14.98
C GLN A 106 13.78 -11.50 13.73
N ILE A 107 14.65 -12.49 13.54
CA ILE A 107 14.56 -13.54 12.51
C ILE A 107 14.89 -14.87 13.19
N GLY A 108 13.88 -15.73 13.38
CA GLY A 108 14.00 -16.95 14.16
C GLY A 108 14.48 -16.64 15.58
N ALA A 109 15.60 -17.24 15.97
CA ALA A 109 16.22 -17.01 17.28
C ALA A 109 17.19 -15.80 17.32
N ASN A 110 17.49 -15.19 16.16
CA ASN A 110 18.49 -14.12 16.08
C ASN A 110 17.83 -12.75 16.22
N ILE A 111 18.45 -11.87 17.02
CA ILE A 111 17.98 -10.52 17.27
C ILE A 111 19.04 -9.53 16.79
N PHE A 112 18.61 -8.57 15.97
CA PHE A 112 19.44 -7.53 15.38
C PHE A 112 18.99 -6.17 15.86
N LYS A 113 19.92 -5.22 16.00
CA LYS A 113 19.57 -3.85 16.37
C LYS A 113 18.83 -3.13 15.25
N ASP A 114 19.29 -3.33 14.02
CA ASP A 114 18.68 -2.82 12.81
C ASP A 114 19.19 -3.65 11.61
N MET A 115 18.57 -3.48 10.43
CA MET A 115 19.02 -4.13 9.19
C MET A 115 18.68 -3.30 7.94
N ASP A 116 19.05 -3.78 6.76
CA ASP A 116 18.64 -3.14 5.50
C ASP A 116 17.12 -3.20 5.30
N ARG A 117 16.52 -2.11 4.79
CA ARG A 117 15.06 -2.02 4.66
C ARG A 117 14.50 -2.87 3.54
N MET A 118 15.23 -3.03 2.44
CA MET A 118 14.80 -3.88 1.34
C MET A 118 14.91 -5.35 1.73
N GLU A 119 15.97 -5.72 2.47
CA GLU A 119 16.11 -7.06 3.01
C GLU A 119 15.00 -7.38 4.02
N ALA A 120 14.74 -6.49 4.99
CA ALA A 120 13.65 -6.66 5.95
C ALA A 120 12.28 -6.77 5.25
N PHE A 121 12.03 -5.90 4.27
CA PHE A 121 10.80 -5.90 3.47
C PHE A 121 10.63 -7.21 2.70
N GLN A 122 11.68 -7.67 2.03
CA GLN A 122 11.68 -8.93 1.30
C GLN A 122 11.35 -10.10 2.24
N MET A 123 11.97 -10.16 3.42
CA MET A 123 11.73 -11.23 4.39
C MET A 123 10.29 -11.20 4.92
N GLY A 124 9.81 -10.04 5.37
CA GLY A 124 8.43 -9.91 5.86
C GLY A 124 7.39 -10.24 4.79
N LEU A 125 7.62 -9.79 3.54
CA LEU A 125 6.74 -10.11 2.42
C LEU A 125 6.79 -11.60 2.06
N THR A 126 7.94 -12.25 2.20
CA THR A 126 8.08 -13.71 2.01
C THR A 126 7.30 -14.47 3.08
N THR A 127 7.36 -14.05 4.34
CA THR A 127 6.55 -14.63 5.43
C THR A 127 5.05 -14.50 5.13
N TRP A 128 4.60 -13.32 4.73
CA TRP A 128 3.21 -13.10 4.31
C TRP A 128 2.82 -13.99 3.11
N ALA A 129 3.66 -14.07 2.07
CA ALA A 129 3.36 -14.88 0.89
C ALA A 129 3.26 -16.37 1.22
N ASN A 130 4.18 -16.90 2.02
CA ASN A 130 4.13 -18.28 2.50
C ASN A 130 2.87 -18.57 3.32
N TRP A 131 2.43 -17.60 4.13
CA TRP A 131 1.18 -17.72 4.88
C TRP A 131 -0.04 -17.75 3.95
N ILE A 132 -0.09 -16.91 2.91
CA ILE A 132 -1.15 -16.96 1.89
C ILE A 132 -1.22 -18.35 1.25
N ASP A 133 -0.08 -18.89 0.81
CA ASP A 133 -0.02 -20.19 0.13
C ASP A 133 -0.42 -21.36 1.06
N ALA A 134 -0.10 -21.26 2.35
CA ALA A 134 -0.38 -22.31 3.32
C ALA A 134 -1.81 -22.27 3.89
N GLU A 135 -2.35 -21.07 4.13
CA GLU A 135 -3.51 -20.89 5.00
C GLU A 135 -4.75 -20.34 4.29
N VAL A 136 -4.63 -19.79 3.07
CA VAL A 136 -5.76 -19.19 2.34
C VAL A 136 -6.24 -20.11 1.21
N ASP A 137 -7.52 -20.48 1.27
CA ASP A 137 -8.20 -21.20 0.19
C ASP A 137 -8.53 -20.25 -0.98
N THR A 138 -7.59 -20.12 -1.92
CA THR A 138 -7.72 -19.21 -3.09
C THR A 138 -8.80 -19.63 -4.11
N THR A 139 -9.43 -20.80 -3.92
CA THR A 139 -10.62 -21.18 -4.69
C THR A 139 -11.86 -20.41 -4.25
N LYS A 140 -11.89 -19.97 -2.98
CA LYS A 140 -12.96 -19.17 -2.37
C LYS A 140 -12.58 -17.71 -2.22
N THR A 141 -11.33 -17.45 -1.81
CA THR A 141 -10.84 -16.10 -1.53
C THR A 141 -10.06 -15.53 -2.71
N LYS A 142 -10.37 -14.29 -3.11
CA LYS A 142 -9.53 -13.52 -4.02
C LYS A 142 -8.50 -12.72 -3.23
N VAL A 143 -7.23 -12.85 -3.61
CA VAL A 143 -6.12 -12.12 -3.00
C VAL A 143 -5.59 -11.08 -3.98
N LEU A 144 -5.49 -9.84 -3.52
CA LEU A 144 -4.92 -8.71 -4.24
C LEU A 144 -3.81 -8.10 -3.40
N PHE A 145 -2.72 -7.71 -4.05
CA PHE A 145 -1.67 -6.90 -3.42
C PHE A 145 -1.56 -5.56 -4.16
N GLN A 146 -1.93 -4.49 -3.48
CA GLN A 146 -1.75 -3.14 -3.98
C GLN A 146 -0.26 -2.78 -3.87
N GLY A 147 0.35 -2.45 -5.01
CA GLY A 147 1.74 -2.00 -5.06
C GLY A 147 2.00 -0.70 -4.28
N ILE A 148 3.28 -0.31 -4.28
CA ILE A 148 3.77 0.88 -3.59
C ILE A 148 3.04 2.14 -4.07
N SER A 149 2.44 2.87 -3.13
CA SER A 149 1.95 4.22 -3.40
C SER A 149 3.14 5.19 -3.39
N PRO A 150 3.44 5.88 -4.51
CA PRO A 150 4.59 6.76 -4.59
C PRO A 150 4.43 7.97 -3.67
N GLN A 151 5.54 8.39 -3.08
CA GLN A 151 5.62 9.66 -2.37
C GLN A 151 6.21 10.72 -3.29
N HIS A 152 5.59 11.88 -3.34
CA HIS A 152 6.04 13.01 -4.16
C HIS A 152 6.71 14.07 -3.27
N TYR A 153 7.86 13.73 -2.67
CA TYR A 153 8.70 14.71 -1.99
C TYR A 153 9.70 15.29 -2.98
N ASN A 154 9.87 16.60 -2.94
CA ASN A 154 10.82 17.31 -3.78
C ASN A 154 11.55 18.33 -2.89
N GLU A 155 12.60 17.90 -2.20
CA GLU A 155 13.41 18.79 -1.37
C GLU A 155 14.41 19.56 -2.26
N GLY A 156 14.35 20.89 -2.25
CA GLY A 156 15.38 21.75 -2.87
C GLY A 156 15.21 22.07 -4.35
N SER A 157 14.06 21.79 -4.96
CA SER A 157 13.74 22.26 -6.31
C SER A 157 12.82 23.47 -6.30
N SER A 158 12.75 24.20 -7.42
CA SER A 158 11.78 25.29 -7.64
C SER A 158 10.31 24.85 -7.55
N TYR A 159 10.04 23.55 -7.44
CA TYR A 159 8.71 22.95 -7.39
C TYR A 159 8.45 22.24 -6.05
N GLU A 160 9.20 22.58 -5.01
CA GLU A 160 9.03 22.03 -3.67
C GLU A 160 7.56 22.11 -3.20
N GLY A 161 7.06 21.00 -2.67
CA GLY A 161 5.67 20.85 -2.23
C GLY A 161 4.60 20.84 -3.33
N SER A 162 4.97 21.00 -4.59
CA SER A 162 4.04 20.94 -5.73
C SER A 162 3.88 19.50 -6.24
N THR A 163 2.67 19.11 -6.64
CA THR A 163 2.41 17.76 -7.16
C THR A 163 1.74 17.81 -8.53
N LEU A 164 1.85 16.71 -9.29
CA LEU A 164 1.09 16.44 -10.49
C LEU A 164 0.31 15.14 -10.30
N SER A 165 -0.93 15.10 -10.78
CA SER A 165 -1.77 13.91 -10.79
C SER A 165 -1.76 13.29 -12.19
N LEU A 166 -1.20 12.09 -12.29
CA LEU A 166 -1.11 11.32 -13.53
C LEU A 166 -2.16 10.21 -13.51
N VAL A 167 -3.00 10.13 -14.54
CA VAL A 167 -3.99 9.05 -14.70
C VAL A 167 -3.98 8.58 -16.14
N GLY A 168 -3.75 7.29 -16.34
CA GLY A 168 -3.80 6.69 -17.66
C GLY A 168 -3.56 5.18 -17.62
N ARG A 169 -3.91 4.52 -18.72
CA ARG A 169 -3.63 3.10 -18.90
C ARG A 169 -2.12 2.89 -19.02
N ASN A 170 -1.58 1.94 -18.26
CA ASN A 170 -0.15 1.64 -18.25
C ASN A 170 0.14 0.19 -18.69
N PRO A 171 0.03 -0.13 -20.00
CA PRO A 171 0.33 -1.47 -20.50
C PRO A 171 1.85 -1.69 -20.52
N VAL A 172 2.42 -2.19 -19.42
CA VAL A 172 3.89 -2.25 -19.20
C VAL A 172 4.69 -3.04 -20.24
N GLN A 173 4.02 -3.84 -21.07
CA GLN A 173 4.63 -4.54 -22.21
C GLN A 173 4.99 -3.59 -23.36
N ASP A 174 4.29 -2.47 -23.50
CA ASP A 174 4.60 -1.46 -24.50
C ASP A 174 5.80 -0.63 -24.04
N THR A 175 6.80 -0.40 -24.90
CA THR A 175 8.01 0.35 -24.50
C THR A 175 7.73 1.81 -24.17
N VAL A 176 6.80 2.45 -24.88
CA VAL A 176 6.46 3.87 -24.72
C VAL A 176 4.96 3.99 -24.47
N ARG A 177 4.58 4.71 -23.42
CA ARG A 177 3.19 4.82 -22.95
C ARG A 177 2.88 6.27 -22.59
N GLU A 178 1.73 6.76 -23.04
CA GLU A 178 1.25 8.10 -22.70
C GLU A 178 0.20 8.03 -21.58
N MET A 179 0.31 8.92 -20.60
CA MET A 179 -0.65 9.07 -19.52
C MET A 179 -0.99 10.55 -19.33
N ALA A 180 -2.27 10.85 -19.05
CA ALA A 180 -2.72 12.23 -18.94
C ALA A 180 -2.35 12.84 -17.57
N ILE A 181 -1.87 14.08 -17.60
CA ILE A 181 -1.78 14.92 -16.40
C ILE A 181 -3.14 15.59 -16.23
N VAL A 182 -3.87 15.18 -15.21
CA VAL A 182 -5.26 15.61 -14.96
C VAL A 182 -5.38 16.72 -13.93
N GLY A 183 -4.26 17.10 -13.30
CA GLY A 183 -4.22 18.19 -12.33
C GLY A 183 -2.85 18.32 -11.67
N GLY A 184 -2.73 19.35 -10.83
CA GLY A 184 -1.57 19.57 -10.00
C GLY A 184 -1.86 20.52 -8.84
N THR A 185 -0.94 20.55 -7.87
CA THR A 185 -0.99 21.43 -6.69
C THR A 185 0.26 22.31 -6.64
N GLY A 186 0.27 23.29 -5.73
CA GLY A 186 1.39 24.24 -5.61
C GLY A 186 1.58 25.08 -6.88
N VAL A 187 2.80 25.11 -7.41
CA VAL A 187 3.16 25.81 -8.66
C VAL A 187 2.38 25.27 -9.85
N PHE A 188 2.05 23.97 -9.84
CA PHE A 188 1.32 23.31 -10.92
C PHE A 188 -0.20 23.35 -10.73
N ARG A 189 -0.71 24.31 -9.96
CA ARG A 189 -2.16 24.44 -9.77
C ARG A 189 -2.85 24.61 -11.12
N PHE A 190 -3.89 23.81 -11.35
CA PHE A 190 -4.62 23.75 -12.63
C PHE A 190 -3.79 23.22 -13.82
N ALA A 191 -2.67 22.54 -13.58
CA ALA A 191 -1.88 21.94 -14.64
C ALA A 191 -2.69 20.93 -15.45
N LYS A 192 -2.46 20.95 -16.76
CA LYS A 192 -2.96 19.98 -17.75
C LYS A 192 -1.81 19.58 -18.66
N GLY A 193 -1.81 18.36 -19.14
CA GLY A 193 -0.76 17.90 -20.04
C GLY A 193 -0.71 16.39 -20.17
N TYR A 194 0.47 15.86 -20.45
CA TYR A 194 0.72 14.44 -20.62
C TYR A 194 2.12 14.08 -20.12
N ALA A 195 2.29 12.82 -19.73
CA ALA A 195 3.59 12.22 -19.48
C ALA A 195 3.82 11.06 -20.44
N ILE A 196 5.03 10.98 -20.97
CA ILE A 196 5.51 9.84 -21.74
C ILE A 196 6.39 9.00 -20.82
N ALA A 197 5.94 7.78 -20.54
CA ALA A 197 6.69 6.79 -19.78
C ALA A 197 7.38 5.82 -20.74
N LYS A 198 8.70 5.70 -20.64
CA LYS A 198 9.52 4.82 -21.46
C LYS A 198 10.22 3.77 -20.60
N SER A 199 9.97 2.50 -20.89
CA SER A 199 10.62 1.38 -20.19
C SER A 199 12.07 1.27 -20.62
N LEU A 200 13.00 1.30 -19.66
CA LEU A 200 14.43 1.11 -19.91
C LEU A 200 14.82 -0.33 -19.58
N TRP A 201 14.52 -1.23 -20.52
CA TRP A 201 14.71 -2.67 -20.36
C TRP A 201 16.17 -3.06 -20.11
N ASP A 202 17.11 -2.39 -20.75
CA ASP A 202 18.55 -2.73 -20.72
C ASP A 202 19.19 -2.57 -19.33
N ILE A 203 18.61 -1.72 -18.48
CA ILE A 203 19.06 -1.48 -17.10
C ILE A 203 18.06 -2.00 -16.06
N SER A 204 16.96 -2.60 -16.52
CA SER A 204 15.99 -3.25 -15.66
C SER A 204 16.42 -4.68 -15.35
N THR A 205 15.96 -5.20 -14.22
CA THR A 205 16.19 -6.56 -13.74
C THR A 205 14.86 -7.20 -13.35
N SER A 206 14.88 -8.50 -13.00
CA SER A 206 13.68 -9.17 -12.47
C SER A 206 13.20 -8.61 -11.13
N GLN A 207 14.06 -7.91 -10.38
CA GLN A 207 13.74 -7.33 -9.08
C GLN A 207 13.45 -5.83 -9.15
N HIS A 208 13.99 -5.13 -10.16
CA HIS A 208 13.92 -3.67 -10.27
C HIS A 208 13.60 -3.27 -11.70
N PHE A 209 12.53 -2.48 -11.88
CA PHE A 209 12.11 -1.99 -13.18
C PHE A 209 12.35 -0.49 -13.28
N VAL A 210 13.04 -0.05 -14.34
CA VAL A 210 13.41 1.36 -14.55
C VAL A 210 12.57 1.96 -15.67
N VAL A 211 11.94 3.10 -15.38
CA VAL A 211 11.10 3.84 -16.31
C VAL A 211 11.55 5.30 -16.35
N GLU A 212 11.82 5.78 -17.55
CA GLU A 212 12.07 7.19 -17.85
C GLU A 212 10.74 7.91 -18.05
N TYR A 213 10.58 9.10 -17.47
CA TYR A 213 9.38 9.93 -17.60
C TYR A 213 9.72 11.29 -18.19
N ASP A 214 9.16 11.59 -19.36
CA ASP A 214 9.13 12.94 -19.93
C ASP A 214 7.75 13.55 -19.67
N VAL A 215 7.69 14.62 -18.89
CA VAL A 215 6.41 15.24 -18.46
C VAL A 215 6.27 16.62 -19.09
N THR A 216 5.22 16.79 -19.91
CA THR A 216 4.88 18.06 -20.56
C THR A 216 3.59 18.61 -19.96
N ILE A 217 3.66 19.80 -19.37
CA ILE A 217 2.54 20.45 -18.70
C ILE A 217 2.36 21.89 -19.15
N SER A 218 1.11 22.34 -19.12
CA SER A 218 0.69 23.73 -19.20
C SER A 218 -0.05 24.08 -17.92
N PHE A 219 0.32 25.20 -17.30
CA PHE A 219 -0.31 25.74 -16.11
C PHE A 219 -0.30 27.29 -16.18
N PRO A 220 -1.21 27.98 -15.49
CA PRO A 220 -1.38 29.43 -15.54
C PRO A 220 -0.19 30.23 -15.01
#